data_AF-A0A2A2GFI3-F1
#
_entry.id   AF-A0A2A2GFI3-F1
#
_cell.length_a   1.000
_cell.length_b   1.000
_cell.length_c   1.000
_cell.angle_alpha   90.00
_cell.angle_beta   90.00
_cell.angle_gamma   90.00
#
_symmetry.space_group_name_H-M   'P 1'
#
loop_
_entity.id
_entity.type
_entity.pdbx_description
1 polymer ?
#
loop_
_entity_poly.entity_id
_entity_poly.type
_entity_poly.pdbx_seq_one_letter_code
_entity_poly.pdbx_strand_id
1 'polypeptide(L)'
;MNTAIKASQKSLDTNLEPVLRKVLKEAEKEHRELQDMFKLMGWGDIPDALKMEIKDDVSAMVNELKGQYSSCDPYVARRRKRVSYWVECYRDGICSLDTAIDALHIKSL
;
A
#
# COMPACT_ATOMS: atom_id res chain seq x y z
N MET A 1 -48.79 -14.17 22.23
CA MET A 1 -48.23 -13.33 21.15
C MET A 1 -46.80 -13.00 21.53
N ASN A 2 -45.76 -13.60 20.92
CA ASN A 2 -44.33 -13.23 21.12
C ASN A 2 -43.35 -13.95 20.14
N THR A 3 -43.83 -14.62 19.09
CA THR A 3 -43.01 -15.43 18.19
C THR A 3 -42.39 -14.67 17.02
N ALA A 4 -42.82 -13.44 16.74
CA ALA A 4 -42.35 -12.67 15.59
C ALA A 4 -41.00 -11.96 15.79
N ILE A 5 -40.61 -11.66 17.05
CA ILE A 5 -39.41 -10.84 17.32
C ILE A 5 -38.11 -11.67 17.23
N LYS A 6 -38.15 -12.96 17.59
CA LYS A 6 -36.95 -13.83 17.56
C LYS A 6 -36.49 -14.24 16.16
N ALA A 7 -37.35 -14.18 15.15
CA ALA A 7 -36.97 -14.55 13.78
C ALA A 7 -36.10 -13.48 13.09
N SER A 8 -36.26 -12.20 13.46
CA SER A 8 -35.57 -11.09 12.80
C SER A 8 -34.14 -10.85 13.27
N GLN A 9 -33.77 -11.27 14.49
CA GLN A 9 -32.38 -11.15 14.98
C GLN A 9 -31.47 -12.28 14.45
N LYS A 10 -32.02 -13.48 14.24
CA LYS A 10 -31.24 -14.64 13.79
C LYS A 10 -30.75 -14.52 12.33
N SER A 11 -31.41 -13.72 11.49
CA SER A 11 -31.03 -13.54 10.08
C SER A 11 -29.89 -12.54 9.87
N LEU A 12 -29.60 -11.65 10.83
CA LEU A 12 -28.51 -10.67 10.72
C LEU A 12 -27.15 -11.30 11.07
N ASP A 13 -27.09 -12.10 12.13
CA ASP A 13 -25.83 -12.74 12.58
C ASP A 13 -25.30 -13.78 11.58
N THR A 14 -26.19 -14.49 10.88
CA THR A 14 -25.79 -15.55 9.93
C THR A 14 -25.23 -15.00 8.61
N ASN A 15 -25.56 -13.76 8.25
CA ASN A 15 -25.10 -13.11 7.01
C ASN A 15 -23.84 -12.25 7.19
N LEU A 16 -23.45 -11.91 8.44
CA LEU A 16 -22.30 -11.06 8.70
C LEU A 16 -20.96 -11.82 8.58
N GLU A 17 -20.94 -13.09 8.99
CA GLU A 17 -19.76 -13.96 8.94
C GLU A 17 -19.18 -14.12 7.52
N PRO A 18 -19.96 -14.45 6.47
CA PRO A 18 -19.42 -14.58 5.12
C PRO A 18 -18.94 -13.24 4.54
N VAL A 19 -19.57 -12.12 4.90
CA VAL A 19 -19.15 -10.78 4.46
C VAL A 19 -17.83 -10.39 5.13
N LEU A 20 -17.73 -10.55 6.45
CA LEU A 20 -16.50 -10.28 7.20
C LEU A 20 -15.34 -11.14 6.69
N ARG A 21 -15.59 -12.42 6.42
CA ARG A 21 -14.59 -13.34 5.87
C ARG A 21 -14.11 -12.92 4.49
N LYS A 22 -15.01 -12.39 3.64
CA LYS A 22 -14.64 -11.85 2.33
C LYS A 22 -13.76 -10.60 2.47
N VAL A 23 -14.15 -9.67 3.34
CA VAL A 23 -13.37 -8.44 3.62
C VAL A 23 -11.97 -8.77 4.13
N LEU A 24 -11.85 -9.71 5.08
CA LEU A 24 -10.55 -10.13 5.60
C LEU A 24 -9.67 -10.77 4.51
N LYS A 25 -10.22 -11.65 3.68
CA LYS A 25 -9.48 -12.24 2.56
C LYS A 25 -8.99 -11.20 1.55
N GLU A 26 -9.80 -10.19 1.28
CA GLU A 26 -9.45 -9.11 0.36
C GLU A 26 -8.34 -8.24 0.94
N ALA A 27 -8.44 -7.87 2.22
CA ALA A 27 -7.39 -7.15 2.95
C ALA A 27 -6.06 -7.95 3.02
N GLU A 28 -6.12 -9.25 3.29
CA GLU A 28 -4.94 -10.13 3.29
C GLU A 28 -4.28 -10.19 1.91
N LYS A 29 -5.08 -10.24 0.86
CA LYS A 29 -4.60 -10.25 -0.52
C LYS A 29 -3.92 -8.93 -0.88
N GLU A 30 -4.57 -7.80 -0.62
CA GLU A 30 -3.99 -6.47 -0.84
C GLU A 30 -2.70 -6.27 -0.07
N HIS A 31 -2.67 -6.71 1.20
CA HIS A 31 -1.46 -6.63 2.01
C HIS A 31 -0.32 -7.47 1.42
N ARG A 32 -0.61 -8.68 0.94
CA ARG A 32 0.38 -9.54 0.30
C ARG A 32 0.91 -8.94 -1.00
N GLU A 33 0.02 -8.45 -1.86
CA GLU A 33 0.39 -7.78 -3.10
C GLU A 33 1.31 -6.60 -2.83
N LEU A 34 0.99 -5.78 -1.82
CA LEU A 34 1.83 -4.66 -1.40
C LEU A 34 3.23 -5.11 -0.95
N GLN A 35 3.32 -6.13 -0.09
CA GLN A 35 4.62 -6.64 0.36
C GLN A 35 5.44 -7.23 -0.78
N ASP A 36 4.80 -7.91 -1.74
CA ASP A 36 5.48 -8.47 -2.91
C ASP A 36 6.04 -7.36 -3.82
N MET A 37 5.34 -6.24 -3.95
CA MET A 37 5.82 -5.06 -4.67
C MET A 37 7.07 -4.45 -4.01
N PHE A 38 7.06 -4.29 -2.68
CA PHE A 38 8.23 -3.80 -1.95
C PHE A 38 9.42 -4.76 -2.05
N LYS A 39 9.18 -6.08 -1.97
CA LYS A 39 10.24 -7.08 -2.16
C LYS A 39 10.84 -7.03 -3.56
N LEU A 40 10.03 -6.84 -4.59
CA LEU A 40 10.51 -6.71 -5.98
C LEU A 40 11.48 -5.54 -6.14
N MET A 41 11.26 -4.44 -5.41
CA MET A 41 12.12 -3.26 -5.41
C MET A 41 13.36 -3.39 -4.49
N GLY A 42 13.48 -4.49 -3.73
CA GLY A 42 14.53 -4.65 -2.72
C GLY A 42 14.30 -3.82 -1.45
N TRP A 43 13.05 -3.41 -1.19
CA TRP A 43 12.62 -2.57 -0.07
C TRP A 43 11.68 -3.34 0.88
N GLY A 44 11.88 -4.67 1.02
CA GLY A 44 11.07 -5.47 1.92
C GLY A 44 11.29 -5.15 3.41
N ASP A 45 12.47 -4.61 3.72
CA ASP A 45 13.03 -4.36 5.05
C ASP A 45 12.82 -2.94 5.58
N ILE A 46 12.34 -2.00 4.75
CA ILE A 46 12.08 -0.63 5.22
C ILE A 46 10.87 -0.58 6.19
N PRO A 47 10.82 0.41 7.10
CA PRO A 47 9.72 0.55 8.06
C PRO A 47 8.36 0.73 7.37
N ASP A 48 7.31 0.23 8.00
CA ASP A 48 5.95 0.31 7.45
C ASP A 48 5.49 1.76 7.24
N ALA A 49 5.91 2.70 8.10
CA ALA A 49 5.60 4.13 7.91
C ALA A 49 6.12 4.65 6.57
N LEU A 50 7.36 4.30 6.20
CA LEU A 50 7.95 4.67 4.92
C LEU A 50 7.27 3.95 3.75
N LYS A 51 6.93 2.66 3.92
CA LYS A 51 6.15 1.90 2.93
C LYS A 51 4.80 2.54 2.65
N MET A 52 4.11 2.99 3.68
CA MET A 52 2.80 3.65 3.53
C MET A 52 2.93 4.95 2.74
N GLU A 53 3.96 5.75 3.00
CA GLU A 53 4.19 7.03 2.30
C GLU A 53 4.44 6.83 0.79
N ILE A 54 5.19 5.78 0.41
CA ILE A 54 5.57 5.55 -0.99
C ILE A 54 4.74 4.48 -1.71
N LYS A 55 3.68 3.97 -1.09
CA LYS A 55 2.86 2.86 -1.63
C LYS A 55 2.40 3.13 -3.06
N ASP A 56 1.84 4.31 -3.32
CA ASP A 56 1.31 4.66 -4.64
C ASP A 56 2.43 4.85 -5.66
N ASP A 57 3.56 5.42 -5.24
CA ASP A 57 4.73 5.58 -6.09
C ASP A 57 5.32 4.23 -6.49
N VAL A 58 5.45 3.29 -5.54
CA VAL A 58 5.89 1.91 -5.81
C VAL A 58 4.91 1.20 -6.74
N SER A 59 3.61 1.41 -6.55
CA SER A 59 2.59 0.89 -7.47
C SER A 59 2.78 1.39 -8.90
N ALA A 60 3.05 2.69 -9.06
CA ALA A 60 3.36 3.26 -10.36
C ALA A 60 4.68 2.72 -10.96
N MET A 61 5.70 2.46 -10.14
CA MET A 61 6.96 1.85 -10.59
C MET A 61 6.77 0.40 -11.02
N VAL A 62 5.95 -0.38 -10.32
CA VAL A 62 5.63 -1.75 -10.73
C VAL A 62 4.87 -1.75 -12.06
N ASN A 63 3.96 -0.79 -12.27
CA ASN A 63 3.28 -0.61 -13.54
C ASN A 63 4.23 -0.21 -14.67
N GLU A 64 5.25 0.61 -14.37
CA GLU A 64 6.36 0.89 -15.30
C GLU A 64 7.10 -0.41 -15.68
N LEU A 65 7.50 -1.23 -14.70
CA LEU A 65 8.18 -2.51 -14.95
C LEU A 65 7.33 -3.49 -15.75
N LYS A 66 6.00 -3.44 -15.60
CA LYS A 66 5.03 -4.22 -16.39
C LYS A 66 4.79 -3.65 -17.79
N GLY A 67 5.44 -2.55 -18.16
CA GLY A 67 5.31 -1.92 -19.48
C GLY A 67 4.07 -1.05 -19.65
N GLN A 68 3.37 -0.69 -18.57
CA GLN A 68 2.20 0.19 -18.62
C GLN A 68 2.58 1.67 -18.75
N TYR A 69 3.79 2.03 -18.35
CA TYR A 69 4.36 3.37 -18.52
C TYR A 69 5.71 3.30 -19.23
N SER A 70 6.01 4.30 -20.05
CA SER A 70 7.32 4.42 -20.69
C SER A 70 8.37 4.84 -19.68
N SER A 71 9.43 4.03 -19.53
CA SER A 71 10.59 4.38 -18.67
C SER A 71 11.35 5.62 -19.12
N CYS A 72 11.17 6.02 -20.38
CA CYS A 72 11.76 7.24 -20.94
C CYS A 72 10.93 8.50 -20.67
N ASP A 73 9.70 8.35 -20.13
CA ASP A 73 8.88 9.51 -19.77
C ASP A 73 9.54 10.32 -18.63
N PRO A 74 9.69 11.65 -18.77
CA PRO A 74 10.36 12.46 -17.76
C PRO A 74 9.67 12.49 -16.39
N TYR A 75 8.35 12.30 -16.32
CA TYR A 75 7.62 12.26 -15.04
C TYR A 75 7.78 10.91 -14.35
N VAL A 76 7.74 9.81 -15.10
CA VAL A 76 8.03 8.46 -14.61
C VAL A 76 9.45 8.38 -14.05
N ALA A 77 10.43 8.86 -14.82
CA ALA A 77 11.83 8.89 -14.40
C ALA A 77 12.05 9.77 -13.15
N ARG A 78 11.37 10.93 -13.06
CA ARG A 78 11.44 11.82 -11.89
C ARG A 78 10.89 11.15 -10.62
N ARG A 79 9.74 10.48 -10.71
CA ARG A 79 9.17 9.72 -9.59
C ARG A 79 10.14 8.67 -9.09
N ARG A 80 10.65 7.83 -9.99
CA ARG A 80 11.62 6.77 -9.66
C ARG A 80 12.83 7.33 -8.94
N LYS A 81 13.47 8.36 -9.52
CA LYS A 81 14.65 9.00 -8.92
C LYS A 81 14.37 9.58 -7.54
N ARG A 82 13.28 10.32 -7.36
CA ARG A 82 12.93 10.96 -6.08
C ARG A 82 12.78 9.90 -4.98
N VAL A 83 12.00 8.86 -5.25
CA VAL A 83 11.67 7.84 -4.26
C VAL A 83 12.89 6.99 -3.93
N SER A 84 13.59 6.48 -4.95
CA SER A 84 14.81 5.70 -4.75
C SER A 84 15.86 6.48 -3.94
N TYR A 85 16.05 7.77 -4.26
CA TYR A 85 16.99 8.62 -3.54
C TYR A 85 16.69 8.71 -2.04
N TRP A 86 15.46 9.03 -1.65
CA TRP A 86 15.12 9.19 -0.23
C TRP A 86 15.09 7.86 0.53
N VAL A 87 14.66 6.77 -0.14
CA VAL A 87 14.74 5.43 0.45
C VAL A 87 16.20 5.03 0.68
N GLU A 88 17.09 5.28 -0.28
CA GLU A 88 18.53 5.01 -0.15
C GLU A 88 19.16 5.88 0.94
N CYS A 89 18.87 7.19 0.99
CA CYS A 89 19.35 8.05 2.06
C CYS A 89 18.94 7.57 3.45
N TYR A 90 17.71 7.06 3.61
CA TYR A 90 17.28 6.46 4.87
C TYR A 90 18.03 5.16 5.17
N ARG A 91 18.15 4.26 4.20
CA ARG A 91 18.83 2.96 4.37
C ARG A 91 20.32 3.09 4.66
N ASP A 92 20.98 4.08 4.07
CA ASP A 92 22.38 4.38 4.27
C ASP A 92 22.63 5.16 5.59
N GLY A 93 21.58 5.49 6.34
CA GLY A 93 21.66 6.24 7.59
C GLY A 93 22.01 7.72 7.41
N ILE A 94 21.85 8.26 6.20
CA ILE A 94 22.12 9.66 5.86
C ILE A 94 21.03 10.59 6.41
N CYS A 95 19.78 10.12 6.47
CA CYS A 95 18.66 10.87 7.03
C CYS A 95 17.82 10.04 8.02
N SER A 96 17.04 10.74 8.83
CA SER A 96 16.06 10.12 9.73
C SER A 96 14.83 9.64 8.97
N LEU A 97 14.05 8.73 9.59
CA LEU A 97 12.78 8.27 9.02
C LEU A 97 11.82 9.44 8.75
N ASP A 98 11.69 10.36 9.71
CA ASP A 98 10.80 11.52 9.60
C ASP A 98 11.24 12.43 8.45
N THR A 99 12.54 12.67 8.30
CA THR A 99 13.08 13.46 7.19
C THR A 99 12.79 12.82 5.83
N ALA A 100 12.91 11.50 5.73
CA ALA A 100 12.60 10.79 4.49
C ALA A 100 11.10 10.89 4.15
N ILE A 101 10.22 10.69 5.14
CA ILE A 101 8.77 10.83 4.98
C ILE A 101 8.41 12.25 4.56
N ASP A 102 8.90 13.26 5.27
CA ASP A 102 8.61 14.67 4.98
C ASP A 102 9.05 15.07 3.56
N ALA A 103 10.18 14.55 3.09
CA ALA A 103 10.68 14.85 1.76
C ALA A 103 9.97 14.09 0.64
N LEU A 104 9.37 12.94 0.95
CA LEU A 104 8.56 12.15 0.03
C LEU A 104 7.11 12.62 -0.02
N HIS A 105 6.67 13.31 1.03
CA HIS A 105 5.34 13.87 1.12
C HIS A 105 5.09 14.93 0.04
N ILE A 106 4.32 14.54 -0.99
CA ILE A 106 3.89 15.49 -2.02
C ILE A 106 2.74 16.30 -1.44
N LYS A 107 3.00 17.56 -1.10
CA LYS A 107 1.91 18.52 -0.87
C LYS A 107 1.11 18.63 -2.16
N SER A 108 -0.17 18.24 -2.13
CA SER A 108 -1.10 18.55 -3.21
C SER A 108 -1.10 20.06 -3.42
N LEU A 109 -0.83 20.49 -4.66
CA LEU A 109 -0.94 21.89 -5.09
C LEU A 109 -2.37 22.41 -4.92
#